data_AF-C7BCR9-F1
#
_entry.id   AF-C7BCR9-F1
#
_cell.length_a   1.000
_cell.length_b   1.000
_cell.length_c   1.000
_cell.angle_alpha   90.00
_cell.angle_beta   90.00
_cell.angle_gamma   90.00
#
_symmetry.space_group_name_H-M   'P 1'
#
loop_
_entity.id
_entity.type
_entity.pdbx_description
1 polymer ?
#
loop_
_entity_poly.entity_id
_entity_poly.type
_entity_poly.pdbx_seq_one_letter_code
_entity_poly.pdbx_strand_id
1 'polypeptide(L)'
;DVSRLNQRNINELKIFVEKAKYYSIKLDAIYNECTGAYNDIMTYSEGTFSDQSKVNQAISIFKKDNKIVNKFKELEKIIEEYKPMFLSKLIDDFAIELDQAVDNDVSNARHVADSYKKLRKSVVLAYIESFDVISSKFVDSKFVEASKKFVNKAKEFVEENDLIALECIVKTIGDMVNDREINSRSRYNNFYKKEADFLGAAVELEGAYKAIKQTLL
;
A
#
# COMPACT_ATOMS: atom_id res chain seq x y z
N ASP A 1 24.01 -22.76 -10.47
CA ASP A 1 24.52 -22.63 -9.09
C ASP A 1 23.46 -21.94 -8.25
N VAL A 2 22.92 -22.67 -7.25
CA VAL A 2 21.77 -22.26 -6.43
C VAL A 2 22.14 -21.10 -5.50
N SER A 3 23.36 -21.11 -4.94
CA SER A 3 23.81 -20.06 -4.02
C SER A 3 23.90 -18.71 -4.72
N ARG A 4 24.40 -18.67 -5.96
CA ARG A 4 24.45 -17.45 -6.77
C ARG A 4 23.06 -16.90 -7.11
N LEU A 5 22.07 -17.77 -7.37
CA LEU A 5 20.69 -17.36 -7.62
C LEU A 5 20.03 -16.80 -6.35
N ASN A 6 20.20 -17.46 -5.21
CA ASN A 6 19.68 -16.98 -3.93
C ASN A 6 20.26 -15.61 -3.55
N GLN A 7 21.57 -15.39 -3.74
CA GLN A 7 22.18 -14.08 -3.49
C GLN A 7 21.59 -12.99 -4.40
N ARG A 8 21.37 -13.30 -5.68
CA ARG A 8 20.73 -12.35 -6.62
C ARG A 8 19.32 -11.99 -6.19
N ASN A 9 18.53 -12.97 -5.78
CA ASN A 9 17.15 -12.77 -5.32
C ASN A 9 17.09 -11.96 -4.01
N ILE A 10 18.02 -12.20 -3.07
CA ILE A 10 18.17 -11.36 -1.87
C ILE A 10 18.50 -9.92 -2.23
N ASN A 11 19.43 -9.71 -3.17
CA ASN A 11 19.81 -8.36 -3.61
C ASN A 11 18.64 -7.63 -4.27
N GLU A 12 17.88 -8.32 -5.13
CA GLU A 12 16.67 -7.76 -5.75
C GLU A 12 15.64 -7.33 -4.70
N LEU A 13 15.39 -8.18 -3.69
CA LEU A 13 14.49 -7.84 -2.58
C LEU A 13 14.99 -6.63 -1.78
N LYS A 14 16.29 -6.56 -1.47
CA LYS A 14 16.86 -5.41 -0.75
C LYS A 14 16.75 -4.10 -1.53
N ILE A 15 16.98 -4.14 -2.84
CA ILE A 15 16.84 -2.96 -3.72
C ILE A 15 15.40 -2.47 -3.73
N PHE A 16 14.43 -3.37 -3.89
CA PHE A 16 13.01 -3.02 -3.83
C PHE A 16 12.65 -2.37 -2.49
N VAL A 17 13.04 -2.99 -1.37
CA VAL A 17 12.72 -2.48 -0.03
C VAL A 17 13.34 -1.12 0.22
N GLU A 18 14.59 -0.90 -0.20
CA GLU A 18 15.26 0.39 -0.04
C GLU A 18 14.60 1.47 -0.90
N LYS A 19 14.26 1.17 -2.16
CA LYS A 19 13.56 2.10 -3.06
C LYS A 19 12.16 2.46 -2.53
N ALA A 20 11.48 1.50 -1.90
CA ALA A 20 10.11 1.62 -1.42
C ALA A 20 9.99 1.91 0.08
N LYS A 21 11.07 2.22 0.80
CA LYS A 21 11.04 2.45 2.26
C LYS A 21 10.13 3.61 2.71
N TYR A 22 9.89 4.59 1.84
CA TYR A 22 9.04 5.75 2.13
C TYR A 22 7.57 5.56 1.68
N TYR A 23 7.19 4.37 1.22
CA TYR A 23 5.85 4.13 0.64
C TYR A 23 4.72 4.43 1.63
N SER A 24 4.84 3.93 2.88
CA SER A 24 3.88 4.21 3.96
C SER A 24 3.80 5.71 4.29
N ILE A 25 4.93 6.36 4.56
CA ILE A 25 4.97 7.79 4.93
C ILE A 25 4.39 8.68 3.82
N LYS A 26 4.68 8.37 2.55
CA LYS A 26 4.12 9.12 1.41
C LYS A 26 2.61 8.92 1.28
N LEU A 27 2.10 7.71 1.48
CA LEU A 27 0.65 7.45 1.43
C LEU A 27 -0.08 8.11 2.62
N ASP A 28 0.51 8.09 3.82
CA ASP A 28 -0.02 8.81 4.99
C ASP A 28 -0.07 10.32 4.74
N ALA A 29 0.93 10.90 4.07
CA ALA A 29 0.92 12.31 3.71
C ALA A 29 -0.21 12.65 2.72
N ILE A 30 -0.57 11.75 1.81
CA ILE A 30 -1.75 11.90 0.94
C ILE A 30 -3.02 11.83 1.81
N TYR A 31 -3.13 10.82 2.68
CA TYR A 31 -4.28 10.62 3.54
C TYR A 31 -4.56 11.83 4.43
N ASN A 32 -3.54 12.33 5.13
CA ASN A 32 -3.67 13.46 6.05
C ASN A 32 -4.10 14.75 5.35
N GLU A 33 -3.66 14.96 4.10
CA GLU A 33 -4.07 16.11 3.29
C GLU A 33 -5.53 15.98 2.81
N CYS A 34 -5.97 14.76 2.49
CA CYS A 34 -7.26 14.52 1.85
C CYS A 34 -8.38 14.12 2.83
N THR A 35 -8.09 13.72 4.07
CA THR A 35 -9.11 13.11 4.94
C THR A 35 -10.23 14.08 5.32
N GLY A 36 -9.93 15.37 5.48
CA GLY A 36 -10.97 16.38 5.74
C GLY A 36 -11.90 16.54 4.54
N ALA A 37 -11.33 16.71 3.34
CA ALA A 37 -12.08 16.82 2.10
C ALA A 37 -12.93 15.56 1.81
N TYR A 38 -12.37 14.36 2.03
CA TYR A 38 -13.12 13.12 1.93
C TYR A 38 -14.32 13.12 2.89
N ASN A 39 -14.12 13.50 4.16
CA ASN A 39 -15.20 13.53 5.15
C ASN A 39 -16.31 14.52 4.78
N ASP A 40 -15.97 15.71 4.27
CA ASP A 40 -16.96 16.71 3.84
C ASP A 40 -17.83 16.17 2.69
N ILE A 41 -17.22 15.49 1.71
CA ILE A 41 -17.96 14.84 0.60
C ILE A 41 -18.87 13.73 1.13
N MET A 42 -18.36 12.85 1.99
CA MET A 42 -19.15 11.75 2.54
C MET A 42 -20.33 12.28 3.35
N THR A 43 -20.10 13.28 4.20
CA THR A 43 -21.14 13.95 5.02
C THR A 43 -22.25 14.55 4.17
N TYR A 44 -21.90 15.21 3.06
CA TYR A 44 -22.87 15.72 2.10
C TYR A 44 -23.65 14.59 1.42
N SER A 45 -22.96 13.54 0.97
CA SER A 45 -23.59 12.47 0.18
C SER A 45 -24.47 11.50 0.99
N GLU A 46 -24.21 11.34 2.28
CA GLU A 46 -24.89 10.35 3.14
C GLU A 46 -25.85 11.00 4.15
N GLY A 47 -25.88 12.33 4.23
CA GLY A 47 -26.61 13.08 5.24
C GLY A 47 -27.57 14.14 4.66
N THR A 48 -28.02 15.02 5.54
CA THR A 48 -28.83 16.20 5.20
C THR A 48 -28.00 17.48 5.06
N PHE A 49 -26.68 17.37 5.18
CA PHE A 49 -25.75 18.48 4.99
C PHE A 49 -25.78 18.94 3.53
N SER A 50 -25.97 20.24 3.30
CA SER A 50 -26.28 20.79 1.98
C SER A 50 -25.36 21.93 1.53
N ASP A 51 -24.28 22.21 2.26
CA ASP A 51 -23.34 23.28 1.90
C ASP A 51 -22.44 22.83 0.73
N GLN A 52 -22.85 23.18 -0.48
CA GLN A 52 -22.12 22.88 -1.71
C GLN A 52 -20.79 23.64 -1.81
N SER A 53 -20.62 24.77 -1.11
CA SER A 53 -19.35 25.50 -1.11
C SER A 53 -18.25 24.65 -0.46
N LYS A 54 -18.58 23.98 0.65
CA LYS A 54 -17.69 23.03 1.32
C LYS A 54 -17.32 21.85 0.44
N VAL A 55 -18.28 21.30 -0.29
CA VAL A 55 -18.03 20.19 -1.22
C VAL A 55 -17.14 20.62 -2.39
N ASN A 56 -17.35 21.81 -2.96
CA ASN A 56 -16.47 22.36 -4.00
C ASN A 56 -15.04 22.57 -3.49
N GLN A 57 -14.88 23.09 -2.26
CA GLN A 57 -13.56 23.20 -1.62
C GLN A 57 -12.91 21.83 -1.43
N ALA A 58 -13.67 20.82 -1.01
CA ALA A 58 -13.19 19.45 -0.86
C ALA A 58 -12.72 18.84 -2.18
N ILE A 59 -13.50 18.96 -3.27
CA ILE A 59 -13.09 18.52 -4.61
C ILE A 59 -11.79 19.23 -5.03
N SER A 60 -11.66 20.52 -4.75
CA SER A 60 -10.45 21.29 -5.06
C SER A 60 -9.19 20.71 -4.40
N ILE A 61 -9.27 20.19 -3.17
CA ILE A 61 -8.13 19.53 -2.51
C ILE A 61 -7.63 18.34 -3.35
N PHE A 62 -8.52 17.57 -3.96
CA PHE A 62 -8.15 16.45 -4.81
C PHE A 62 -7.65 16.89 -6.20
N LYS A 63 -8.31 17.90 -6.79
CA LYS A 63 -8.14 18.29 -8.21
C LYS A 63 -7.01 19.30 -8.44
N LYS A 64 -6.80 20.22 -7.51
CA LYS A 64 -5.97 21.41 -7.71
C LYS A 64 -4.54 21.04 -8.14
N ASP A 65 -4.10 21.64 -9.25
CA ASP A 65 -2.76 21.51 -9.82
C ASP A 65 -2.32 20.05 -10.08
N ASN A 66 -3.27 19.11 -10.19
CA ASN A 66 -3.02 17.67 -10.24
C ASN A 66 -2.14 17.14 -9.08
N LYS A 67 -2.08 17.85 -7.95
CA LYS A 67 -1.14 17.57 -6.87
C LYS A 67 -1.30 16.15 -6.31
N ILE A 68 -2.53 15.75 -5.99
CA ILE A 68 -2.81 14.43 -5.40
C ILE A 68 -2.60 13.31 -6.42
N VAL A 69 -3.04 13.51 -7.68
CA VAL A 69 -2.78 12.57 -8.78
C VAL A 69 -1.28 12.34 -8.98
N ASN A 70 -0.48 13.41 -8.97
CA ASN A 70 0.97 13.31 -9.12
C ASN A 70 1.64 12.59 -7.94
N LYS A 71 1.16 12.78 -6.70
CA LYS A 71 1.63 11.99 -5.55
C LYS A 71 1.34 10.49 -5.70
N PHE A 72 0.21 10.10 -6.29
CA PHE A 72 -0.05 8.70 -6.61
C PHE A 72 0.86 8.16 -7.73
N LYS A 73 1.12 8.96 -8.77
CA LYS A 73 2.09 8.61 -9.83
C LYS A 73 3.52 8.47 -9.30
N GLU A 74 3.92 9.25 -8.29
CA GLU A 74 5.20 9.06 -7.60
C GLU A 74 5.28 7.68 -6.92
N LEU A 75 4.20 7.24 -6.26
CA LEU A 75 4.14 5.92 -5.64
C LEU A 75 4.19 4.81 -6.70
N GLU A 76 3.45 4.95 -7.80
CA GLU A 76 3.53 4.01 -8.94
C GLU A 76 4.98 3.89 -9.47
N LYS A 77 5.68 5.02 -9.63
CA LYS A 77 7.06 5.04 -10.14
C LYS A 77 8.07 4.34 -9.21
N ILE A 78 7.86 4.39 -7.89
CA ILE A 78 8.72 3.68 -6.94
C ILE A 78 8.75 2.17 -7.24
N ILE A 79 7.61 1.60 -7.62
CA ILE A 79 7.44 0.18 -7.91
C ILE A 79 7.38 -0.15 -9.40
N GLU A 80 7.87 0.75 -10.27
CA GLU A 80 7.70 0.67 -11.73
C GLU A 80 8.08 -0.68 -12.35
N GLU A 81 9.14 -1.31 -11.84
CA GLU A 81 9.65 -2.62 -12.31
C GLU A 81 8.68 -3.79 -12.07
N TYR A 82 7.77 -3.63 -11.11
CA TYR A 82 6.85 -4.67 -10.64
C TYR A 82 5.40 -4.20 -10.61
N LYS A 83 5.12 -3.03 -11.22
CA LYS A 83 3.82 -2.38 -11.07
C LYS A 83 2.70 -3.26 -11.63
N PRO A 84 1.62 -3.49 -10.88
CA PRO A 84 0.49 -4.24 -11.41
C PRO A 84 -0.35 -3.33 -12.33
N MET A 85 -0.87 -3.91 -13.42
CA MET A 85 -1.68 -3.19 -14.41
C MET A 85 -2.90 -2.48 -13.80
N PHE A 86 -3.47 -3.02 -12.72
CA PHE A 86 -4.63 -2.41 -12.07
C PHE A 86 -4.31 -1.03 -11.47
N LEU A 87 -3.06 -0.76 -11.07
CA LEU A 87 -2.72 0.48 -10.39
C LEU A 87 -2.81 1.67 -11.34
N SER A 88 -2.21 1.58 -12.53
CA SER A 88 -2.27 2.64 -13.54
C SER A 88 -3.71 2.94 -13.92
N LYS A 89 -4.53 1.89 -14.14
CA LYS A 89 -5.94 2.03 -14.46
C LYS A 89 -6.71 2.81 -13.38
N LEU A 90 -6.45 2.55 -12.11
CA LEU A 90 -7.15 3.24 -11.01
C LEU A 90 -6.67 4.68 -10.81
N ILE A 91 -5.41 5.00 -11.17
CA ILE A 91 -4.93 6.37 -11.23
C ILE A 91 -5.67 7.13 -12.34
N ASP A 92 -5.83 6.51 -13.52
CA ASP A 92 -6.56 7.09 -14.64
C ASP A 92 -8.05 7.26 -14.32
N ASP A 93 -8.70 6.25 -13.74
CA ASP A 93 -10.10 6.33 -13.30
C ASP A 93 -10.28 7.50 -12.31
N PHE A 94 -9.36 7.67 -11.34
CA PHE A 94 -9.41 8.80 -10.41
C PHE A 94 -9.25 10.16 -11.11
N ALA A 95 -8.35 10.27 -12.08
CA ALA A 95 -8.19 11.49 -12.87
C ALA A 95 -9.46 11.80 -13.70
N ILE A 96 -10.09 10.79 -14.30
CA ILE A 96 -11.34 10.94 -15.07
C ILE A 96 -12.46 11.49 -14.17
N GLU A 97 -12.63 10.95 -12.96
CA GLU A 97 -13.65 11.45 -12.02
C GLU A 97 -13.38 12.90 -11.59
N LEU A 98 -12.11 13.29 -11.45
CA LEU A 98 -11.74 14.68 -11.18
C LEU A 98 -12.04 15.59 -12.36
N ASP A 99 -11.79 15.16 -13.60
CA ASP A 99 -12.07 15.94 -14.79
C ASP A 99 -13.58 16.18 -14.97
N GLN A 100 -14.41 15.18 -14.63
CA GLN A 100 -15.87 15.29 -14.65
C GLN A 100 -16.44 16.22 -13.56
N ALA A 101 -15.69 16.48 -12.48
CA ALA A 101 -16.09 17.43 -11.45
C ALA A 101 -15.86 18.89 -11.90
N VAL A 102 -16.86 19.49 -12.54
CA VAL A 102 -16.83 20.89 -13.01
C VAL A 102 -17.01 21.86 -11.83
N ASP A 103 -16.38 23.02 -11.88
CA ASP A 103 -16.52 24.04 -10.83
C ASP A 103 -17.99 24.42 -10.59
N ASN A 104 -18.39 24.43 -9.32
CA ASN A 104 -19.75 24.65 -8.84
C ASN A 104 -20.76 23.53 -9.15
N ASP A 105 -20.32 22.39 -9.71
CA ASP A 105 -21.11 21.18 -9.83
C ASP A 105 -20.56 20.08 -8.91
N VAL A 106 -21.34 19.73 -7.89
CA VAL A 106 -20.98 18.74 -6.87
C VAL A 106 -21.58 17.36 -7.13
N SER A 107 -22.25 17.17 -8.27
CA SER A 107 -22.89 15.89 -8.63
C SER A 107 -21.89 14.73 -8.67
N ASN A 108 -20.65 14.99 -9.10
CA ASN A 108 -19.60 13.98 -9.16
C ASN A 108 -18.79 13.80 -7.86
N ALA A 109 -19.10 14.54 -6.79
CA ALA A 109 -18.30 14.55 -5.57
C ALA A 109 -18.12 13.14 -4.98
N ARG A 110 -19.21 12.35 -4.92
CA ARG A 110 -19.19 11.00 -4.37
C ARG A 110 -18.30 10.05 -5.19
N HIS A 111 -18.36 10.14 -6.52
CA HIS A 111 -17.52 9.33 -7.40
C HIS A 111 -16.03 9.64 -7.23
N VAL A 112 -15.67 10.92 -7.06
CA VAL A 112 -14.30 11.33 -6.71
C VAL A 112 -13.83 10.69 -5.39
N ALA A 113 -14.66 10.76 -4.34
CA ALA A 113 -14.31 10.20 -3.03
C ALA A 113 -14.18 8.66 -3.05
N ASP A 114 -15.09 7.97 -3.73
CA ASP A 114 -15.06 6.51 -3.86
C ASP A 114 -13.84 6.06 -4.69
N SER A 115 -13.54 6.76 -5.79
CA SER A 115 -12.37 6.50 -6.62
C SER A 115 -11.05 6.74 -5.86
N TYR A 116 -10.95 7.84 -5.11
CA TYR A 116 -9.82 8.11 -4.22
C TYR A 116 -9.60 6.99 -3.20
N LYS A 117 -10.66 6.57 -2.48
CA LYS A 117 -10.57 5.51 -1.46
C LYS A 117 -10.14 4.18 -2.07
N LYS A 118 -10.68 3.84 -3.24
CA LYS A 118 -10.32 2.63 -3.99
C LYS A 118 -8.86 2.67 -4.43
N LEU A 119 -8.40 3.78 -5.01
CA LEU A 119 -7.01 3.97 -5.42
C LEU A 119 -6.06 3.87 -4.23
N ARG A 120 -6.37 4.53 -3.11
CA ARG A 120 -5.55 4.48 -1.88
C ARG A 120 -5.33 3.05 -1.40
N LYS A 121 -6.39 2.24 -1.35
CA LYS A 121 -6.27 0.82 -1.00
C LYS A 121 -5.42 0.05 -2.02
N SER A 122 -5.65 0.27 -3.31
CA SER A 122 -4.93 -0.42 -4.39
C SER A 122 -3.45 -0.09 -4.44
N VAL A 123 -3.03 1.10 -3.99
CA VAL A 123 -1.61 1.44 -3.82
C VAL A 123 -0.93 0.49 -2.83
N VAL A 124 -1.59 0.16 -1.71
CA VAL A 124 -1.08 -0.80 -0.72
C VAL A 124 -0.99 -2.20 -1.32
N LEU A 125 -2.04 -2.63 -2.02
CA LEU A 125 -2.06 -3.92 -2.71
C LEU A 125 -0.95 -4.04 -3.75
N ALA A 126 -0.59 -2.95 -4.42
CA ALA A 126 0.49 -2.93 -5.41
C ALA A 126 1.89 -3.13 -4.80
N TYR A 127 2.12 -2.60 -3.59
CA TYR A 127 3.33 -2.89 -2.83
C TYR A 127 3.42 -4.38 -2.50
N ILE A 128 2.32 -4.98 -2.02
CA ILE A 128 2.25 -6.40 -1.69
C ILE A 128 2.48 -7.27 -2.93
N GLU A 129 1.87 -6.92 -4.07
CA GLU A 129 2.03 -7.64 -5.33
C GLU A 129 3.47 -7.56 -5.84
N SER A 130 4.13 -6.41 -5.67
CA SER A 130 5.55 -6.26 -6.02
C SER A 130 6.43 -7.19 -5.18
N PHE A 131 6.15 -7.30 -3.88
CA PHE A 131 6.82 -8.28 -3.00
C PHE A 131 6.54 -9.73 -3.43
N ASP A 132 5.30 -10.06 -3.81
CA ASP A 132 4.93 -11.40 -4.29
C ASP A 132 5.71 -11.79 -5.56
N VAL A 133 5.82 -10.87 -6.53
CA VAL A 133 6.60 -11.06 -7.76
C VAL A 133 8.08 -11.32 -7.46
N ILE A 134 8.68 -10.58 -6.53
CA ILE A 134 10.09 -10.75 -6.17
C ILE A 134 10.30 -12.06 -5.40
N SER A 135 9.49 -12.29 -4.36
CA SER A 135 9.63 -13.46 -3.50
C SER A 135 9.37 -14.78 -4.23
N SER A 136 8.49 -14.78 -5.24
CA SER A 136 8.22 -15.95 -6.09
C SER A 136 9.41 -16.37 -6.97
N LYS A 137 10.44 -15.53 -7.13
CA LYS A 137 11.68 -15.87 -7.87
C LYS A 137 12.69 -16.64 -7.03
N PHE A 138 12.48 -16.75 -5.72
CA PHE A 138 13.38 -17.49 -4.84
C PHE A 138 13.35 -18.98 -5.15
N VAL A 139 14.52 -19.64 -5.03
CA VAL A 139 14.66 -21.08 -5.29
C VAL A 139 14.22 -21.89 -4.07
N ASP A 140 14.38 -21.35 -2.86
CA ASP A 140 14.00 -22.02 -1.62
C ASP A 140 12.48 -22.10 -1.46
N SER A 141 11.93 -23.32 -1.50
CA SER A 141 10.50 -23.54 -1.45
C SER A 141 9.86 -23.11 -0.12
N LYS A 142 10.58 -23.24 1.00
CA LYS A 142 10.06 -22.85 2.32
C LYS A 142 9.86 -21.34 2.38
N PHE A 143 10.80 -20.57 1.84
CA PHE A 143 10.67 -19.13 1.72
C PHE A 143 9.53 -18.72 0.78
N VAL A 144 9.38 -19.38 -0.36
CA VAL A 144 8.29 -19.10 -1.30
C VAL A 144 6.92 -19.39 -0.67
N GLU A 145 6.77 -20.50 0.05
CA GLU A 145 5.54 -20.86 0.77
C GLU A 145 5.22 -19.86 1.89
N ALA A 146 6.21 -19.51 2.71
CA ALA A 146 6.06 -18.51 3.76
C ALA A 146 5.71 -17.13 3.19
N SER A 147 6.31 -16.75 2.06
CA SER A 147 6.03 -15.48 1.37
C SER A 147 4.59 -15.43 0.85
N LYS A 148 4.09 -16.51 0.26
CA LYS A 148 2.68 -16.59 -0.19
C LYS A 148 1.70 -16.47 0.98
N LYS A 149 1.99 -17.14 2.10
CA LYS A 149 1.18 -17.02 3.32
C LYS A 149 1.20 -15.58 3.84
N PHE A 150 2.37 -14.96 3.89
CA PHE A 150 2.54 -13.56 4.27
C PHE A 150 1.72 -12.63 3.35
N VAL A 151 1.82 -12.79 2.03
CA VAL A 151 1.06 -12.02 1.03
C VAL A 151 -0.44 -12.14 1.26
N ASN A 152 -0.95 -13.35 1.47
CA ASN A 152 -2.37 -13.57 1.71
C ASN A 152 -2.84 -12.88 3.00
N LYS A 153 -2.09 -13.00 4.11
CA LYS A 153 -2.42 -12.34 5.37
C LYS A 153 -2.29 -10.82 5.30
N ALA A 154 -1.32 -10.31 4.56
CA ALA A 154 -1.20 -8.88 4.26
C ALA A 154 -2.44 -8.37 3.50
N LYS A 155 -2.88 -9.08 2.45
CA LYS A 155 -4.09 -8.73 1.68
C LYS A 155 -5.34 -8.74 2.56
N GLU A 156 -5.51 -9.73 3.43
CA GLU A 156 -6.62 -9.76 4.41
C GLU A 156 -6.59 -8.54 5.36
N PHE A 157 -5.40 -8.13 5.80
CA PHE A 157 -5.24 -6.98 6.71
C PHE A 157 -5.54 -5.65 6.00
N VAL A 158 -5.15 -5.50 4.74
CA VAL A 158 -5.46 -4.31 3.92
C VAL A 158 -6.97 -4.07 3.81
N GLU A 159 -7.77 -5.13 3.71
CA GLU A 159 -9.23 -5.01 3.66
C GLU A 159 -9.83 -4.55 4.98
N GLU A 160 -9.15 -4.75 6.12
CA GLU A 160 -9.57 -4.22 7.43
C GLU A 160 -9.14 -2.75 7.60
N ASN A 161 -7.88 -2.43 7.30
CA ASN A 161 -7.38 -1.06 7.26
C ASN A 161 -6.12 -0.95 6.39
N ASP A 162 -6.23 -0.22 5.28
CA ASP A 162 -5.18 -0.15 4.26
C ASP A 162 -3.91 0.56 4.74
N LEU A 163 -4.04 1.70 5.42
CA LEU A 163 -2.88 2.49 5.87
C LEU A 163 -2.11 1.79 7.01
N ILE A 164 -2.83 1.27 8.00
CA ILE A 164 -2.21 0.55 9.11
C ILE A 164 -1.57 -0.75 8.64
N ALA A 165 -2.23 -1.48 7.73
CA ALA A 165 -1.62 -2.66 7.12
C ALA A 165 -0.32 -2.28 6.38
N LEU A 166 -0.32 -1.20 5.58
CA LEU A 166 0.88 -0.77 4.85
C LEU A 166 2.05 -0.45 5.78
N GLU A 167 1.80 0.29 6.87
CA GLU A 167 2.83 0.61 7.87
C GLU A 167 3.46 -0.67 8.46
N CYS A 168 2.62 -1.61 8.88
CA CYS A 168 3.05 -2.91 9.39
C CYS A 168 3.85 -3.72 8.35
N ILE A 169 3.42 -3.73 7.09
CA ILE A 169 4.08 -4.46 6.00
C ILE A 169 5.45 -3.87 5.69
N VAL A 170 5.53 -2.55 5.48
CA VAL A 170 6.77 -1.85 5.15
C VAL A 170 7.78 -2.00 6.27
N LYS A 171 7.36 -1.82 7.53
CA LYS A 171 8.23 -2.00 8.69
C LYS A 171 8.74 -3.43 8.80
N THR A 172 7.85 -4.41 8.72
CA THR A 172 8.17 -5.84 8.90
C THR A 172 9.16 -6.34 7.84
N ILE A 173 8.90 -6.08 6.56
CA ILE A 173 9.82 -6.46 5.48
C ILE A 173 11.14 -5.69 5.61
N GLY A 174 11.06 -4.40 5.96
CA GLY A 174 12.23 -3.56 6.22
C GLY A 174 13.12 -4.09 7.33
N ASP A 175 12.55 -4.53 8.45
CA ASP A 175 13.30 -5.12 9.57
C ASP A 175 13.94 -6.45 9.15
N MET A 176 13.19 -7.33 8.48
CA MET A 176 13.69 -8.62 7.99
C MET A 176 14.93 -8.50 7.10
N VAL A 177 14.90 -7.64 6.06
CA VAL A 177 16.02 -7.54 5.11
C VAL A 177 17.23 -6.79 5.67
N ASN A 178 17.04 -6.02 6.74
CA ASN A 178 18.08 -5.29 7.46
C ASN A 178 18.56 -6.03 8.71
N ASP A 179 18.25 -7.32 8.84
CA ASP A 179 18.71 -8.17 9.94
C ASP A 179 18.30 -7.67 11.33
N ARG A 180 17.17 -6.98 11.41
CA ARG A 180 16.51 -6.61 12.66
C ARG A 180 15.42 -7.62 12.97
N GLU A 181 15.32 -8.02 14.23
CA GLU A 181 14.27 -8.92 14.69
C GLU A 181 12.89 -8.28 14.45
N ILE A 182 11.97 -9.05 13.85
CA ILE A 182 10.61 -8.58 13.60
C ILE A 182 9.88 -8.42 14.94
N ASN A 183 9.26 -7.25 15.14
CA ASN A 183 8.36 -7.05 16.27
C ASN A 183 7.06 -7.82 16.04
N SER A 184 6.92 -8.96 16.71
CA SER A 184 5.79 -9.89 16.58
C SER A 184 4.58 -9.54 17.47
N ARG A 185 4.68 -8.49 18.30
CA ARG A 185 3.57 -8.04 19.14
C ARG A 185 2.76 -6.97 18.41
N SER A 186 1.43 -7.03 18.57
CA SER A 186 0.54 -5.98 18.06
C SER A 186 0.96 -4.62 18.60
N ARG A 187 1.03 -3.63 17.70
CA ARG A 187 1.34 -2.23 18.03
C ARG A 187 0.11 -1.34 18.05
N TYR A 188 -1.04 -1.88 17.66
CA TYR A 188 -2.31 -1.18 17.56
C TYR A 188 -3.35 -1.76 18.53
N ASN A 189 -2.91 -2.18 19.71
CA ASN A 189 -3.74 -2.65 20.82
C ASN A 189 -4.67 -3.83 20.48
N ASN A 190 -4.31 -4.66 19.49
CA ASN A 190 -5.18 -5.69 18.89
C ASN A 190 -6.54 -5.16 18.42
N PHE A 191 -6.64 -3.85 18.13
CA PHE A 191 -7.86 -3.25 17.58
C PHE A 191 -8.17 -3.83 16.19
N TYR A 192 -7.13 -4.03 15.38
CA TYR A 192 -7.21 -4.67 14.08
C TYR A 192 -7.03 -6.18 14.23
N LYS A 193 -8.09 -6.93 13.93
CA LYS A 193 -8.15 -8.39 14.16
C LYS A 193 -7.19 -9.15 13.26
N LYS A 194 -6.85 -8.59 12.10
CA LYS A 194 -5.95 -9.21 11.11
C LYS A 194 -4.46 -9.00 11.40
N GLU A 195 -4.11 -8.08 12.31
CA GLU A 195 -2.71 -7.79 12.64
C GLU A 195 -2.00 -9.02 13.23
N ALA A 196 -2.64 -9.76 14.13
CA ALA A 196 -2.02 -10.90 14.81
C ALA A 196 -1.65 -12.03 13.83
N ASP A 197 -2.57 -12.41 12.94
CA ASP A 197 -2.33 -13.42 11.90
C ASP A 197 -1.24 -12.98 10.92
N PHE A 198 -1.22 -11.68 10.57
CA PHE A 198 -0.17 -11.09 9.74
C PHE A 198 1.21 -11.19 10.42
N LEU A 199 1.33 -10.81 11.69
CA LEU A 199 2.59 -10.89 12.44
C LEU A 199 3.06 -12.34 12.64
N GLY A 200 2.12 -13.28 12.82
CA GLY A 200 2.44 -14.71 12.84
C GLY A 200 3.08 -15.19 11.52
N ALA A 201 2.49 -14.83 10.38
CA ALA A 201 3.06 -15.14 9.07
C ALA A 201 4.42 -14.44 8.82
N ALA A 202 4.61 -13.24 9.37
CA ALA A 202 5.86 -12.50 9.29
C ALA A 202 7.02 -13.21 10.01
N VAL A 203 6.76 -13.77 11.20
CA VAL A 203 7.77 -14.54 11.96
C VAL A 203 8.18 -15.81 11.21
N GLU A 204 7.21 -16.52 10.62
CA GLU A 204 7.51 -17.68 9.77
C GLU A 204 8.38 -17.32 8.56
N LEU A 205 8.05 -16.19 7.91
CA LEU A 205 8.83 -15.65 6.80
C LEU A 205 10.26 -15.27 7.22
N GLU A 206 10.44 -14.64 8.37
CA GLU A 206 11.76 -14.30 8.92
C GLU A 206 12.62 -15.54 9.14
N GLY A 207 12.04 -16.60 9.71
CA GLY A 207 12.72 -17.88 9.92
C GLY A 207 13.21 -18.47 8.60
N ALA A 208 12.36 -18.49 7.57
CA ALA A 208 12.74 -18.95 6.24
C ALA A 208 13.82 -18.06 5.59
N TYR A 209 13.71 -16.74 5.73
CA TYR A 209 14.70 -15.80 5.20
C TYR A 209 16.09 -15.98 5.84
N LYS A 210 16.14 -16.12 7.17
CA LYS A 210 17.38 -16.38 7.92
C LYS A 210 18.02 -17.70 7.49
N ALA A 211 17.22 -18.75 7.26
CA ALA A 211 17.72 -20.03 6.78
C ALA A 211 18.40 -19.90 5.40
N ILE A 212 17.82 -19.19 4.44
CA ILE A 212 18.47 -18.92 3.14
C ILE A 212 19.80 -18.18 3.35
N LYS A 213 19.80 -17.13 4.17
CA LYS A 213 21.01 -16.35 4.43
C LYS A 213 22.14 -17.19 5.03
N GLN A 214 21.82 -18.12 5.94
CA GLN A 214 22.82 -19.01 6.54
C GLN A 214 23.46 -19.94 5.52
N THR A 215 22.73 -20.36 4.48
CA THR A 215 23.31 -21.20 3.41
C THR A 215 24.26 -20.48 2.46
N LEU A 216 24.40 -19.15 2.60
CA LEU A 216 25.26 -18.31 1.78
C LEU A 216 26.54 -17.87 2.51
N LEU A 217 26.66 -18.20 3.80
CA LEU A 217 27.86 -18.00 4.63
C LEU A 217 28.75 -19.25 4.57
#